data_AF-A0A6A4AY75-F1
#
_entry.id   AF-A0A6A4AY75-F1
#
_cell.length_a   1.000
_cell.length_b   1.000
_cell.length_c   1.000
_cell.angle_alpha   90.00
_cell.angle_beta   90.00
_cell.angle_gamma   90.00
#
_symmetry.space_group_name_H-M   'P 1'
#
loop_
_entity.id
_entity.type
_entity.pdbx_description
1 polymer ?
#
loop_
_entity_poly.entity_id
_entity_poly.type
_entity_poly.pdbx_seq_one_letter_code
_entity_poly.pdbx_strand_id
1 'polypeptide(L)' 'MCLVSDNANAVRTMVASVFDGVITVKQDPFHLIDRVSAKLVSKPKQKWLKKELRSALYDVDRQLRPPDEMEIEFKKVV' A
#
# COMPACT_ATOMS: atom_id res chain seq x y z
N MET A 1 2.04 0.21 -18.25
CA MET A 1 2.82 1.13 -17.36
C MET A 1 1.96 1.44 -16.14
N CYS A 2 2.53 1.73 -14.97
CA CYS A 2 1.72 2.11 -13.81
C CYS A 2 2.22 3.37 -13.10
N LEU A 3 1.27 4.16 -12.62
CA LEU A 3 1.49 5.27 -11.71
C LEU A 3 1.09 4.83 -10.29
N VAL A 4 1.94 5.10 -9.31
CA VAL A 4 1.61 4.88 -7.88
C VAL A 4 1.28 6.23 -7.25
N SER A 5 0.17 6.31 -6.51
CA SER A 5 -0.29 7.54 -5.87
C SER A 5 -0.91 7.28 -4.49
N ASP A 6 -0.68 8.21 -3.56
CA ASP A 6 -1.33 8.29 -2.26
C ASP A 6 -2.85 8.46 -2.33
N ASN A 7 -3.36 9.12 -3.38
CA ASN A 7 -4.78 9.25 -3.68
C ASN A 7 -5.08 8.75 -5.09
N ALA A 8 -4.83 7.45 -5.29
CA ALA A 8 -5.07 6.76 -6.56
C ALA A 8 -6.49 6.98 -7.11
N ASN A 9 -7.49 7.18 -6.25
CA ASN A 9 -8.87 7.42 -6.69
C ASN A 9 -9.06 8.82 -7.29
N ALA A 10 -8.45 9.86 -6.70
CA ALA A 10 -8.58 11.22 -7.20
C ALA A 10 -7.92 11.41 -8.58
N VAL A 11 -6.78 10.75 -8.80
CA VAL A 11 -6.02 10.91 -10.05
C VAL A 11 -6.44 9.94 -11.15
N ARG A 12 -7.21 8.89 -10.84
CA ARG A 12 -7.52 7.81 -11.79
C ARG A 12 -8.14 8.30 -13.09
N THR A 13 -9.18 9.12 -13.01
CA THR A 13 -9.91 9.63 -14.18
C THR A 13 -9.02 10.54 -15.02
N MET A 14 -8.24 11.39 -14.36
CA MET A 14 -7.31 12.30 -15.03
C MET A 14 -6.21 11.53 -15.77
N VAL A 15 -5.60 10.50 -15.15
CA VAL A 15 -4.60 9.65 -15.81
C VAL A 15 -5.20 8.88 -16.98
N ALA A 16 -6.39 8.31 -16.81
CA ALA A 16 -7.07 7.58 -17.89
C ALA A 16 -7.34 8.49 -19.11
N SER A 17 -7.74 9.74 -18.87
CA SER A 17 -8.00 10.74 -19.91
C SER A 17 -6.72 11.18 -20.64
N VAL A 18 -5.63 11.45 -19.91
CA VAL A 18 -4.39 11.98 -20.50
C VAL A 18 -3.60 10.91 -21.27
N PHE A 19 -3.66 9.66 -20.82
CA PHE A 19 -2.85 8.57 -21.37
C PHE A 19 -3.69 7.50 -22.08
N ASP A 20 -4.90 7.83 -22.50
CA ASP A 20 -5.83 6.93 -23.22
C ASP A 20 -5.97 5.54 -22.56
N GLY A 21 -5.99 5.51 -21.22
CA GLY A 21 -6.09 4.27 -20.43
C GLY A 21 -4.86 3.35 -20.43
N VAL A 22 -3.75 3.73 -21.08
CA VAL A 22 -2.52 2.92 -21.16
C VAL A 22 -1.79 2.80 -19.80
N ILE A 23 -1.98 3.78 -18.92
CA ILE A 23 -1.40 3.81 -17.58
C ILE A 23 -2.43 3.39 -16.53
N THR A 24 -2.11 2.34 -15.76
CA THR A 24 -2.90 1.95 -14.58
C THR A 24 -2.47 2.73 -13.36
N VAL A 25 -3.43 3.24 -12.57
CA VAL A 25 -3.13 3.88 -11.28
C VAL A 25 -3.26 2.86 -10.16
N LYS A 26 -2.22 2.71 -9.34
CA LYS A 26 -2.18 1.88 -8.12
C LYS A 26 -2.05 2.75 -6.87
N GLN A 27 -2.64 2.28 -5.78
CA GLN A 27 -2.54 2.94 -4.47
C GLN A 27 -1.14 2.71 -3.89
N ASP A 28 -0.54 3.77 -3.34
CA ASP A 28 0.72 3.68 -2.61
C ASP A 28 0.59 2.75 -1.39
N PRO A 29 1.53 1.80 -1.17
CA PRO A 29 1.43 0.81 -0.11
C PRO A 29 1.44 1.40 1.30
N PHE A 30 2.16 2.51 1.55
CA PHE A 30 2.16 3.15 2.87
C PHE A 30 0.80 3.78 3.19
N HIS A 31 0.20 4.43 2.19
CA HIS A 31 -1.14 4.99 2.32
C HIS A 31 -2.23 3.92 2.37
N LEU A 32 -2.02 2.78 1.70
CA LEU A 32 -2.89 1.61 1.83
C LEU A 32 -2.91 1.10 3.27
N ILE A 33 -1.73 0.95 3.90
CA ILE A 33 -1.62 0.51 5.30
C ILE A 33 -2.38 1.46 6.22
N ASP A 34 -2.22 2.77 6.03
CA ASP A 34 -2.92 3.78 6.83
C ASP A 34 -4.44 3.67 6.65
N ARG A 35 -4.92 3.52 5.41
CA ARG A 35 -6.34 3.37 5.09
C ARG A 35 -6.93 2.07 5.63
N VAL A 36 -6.23 0.95 5.54
CA VAL A 36 -6.68 -0.35 6.05
C VAL A 36 -6.72 -0.32 7.59
N SER A 37 -5.66 0.19 8.22
CA SER A 37 -5.57 0.26 9.68
C SER A 37 -6.68 1.15 10.25
N ALA A 38 -7.00 2.28 9.61
CA ALA A 38 -8.07 3.18 10.05
C ALA A 38 -9.45 2.53 10.14
N LYS A 39 -9.70 1.39 9.46
CA LYS A 39 -10.98 0.67 9.53
C LYS A 39 -11.16 -0.11 10.85
N LEU A 40 -10.09 -0.36 11.61
CA LEU A 40 -10.19 -1.07 12.89
C LEU A 40 -10.75 -0.14 13.97
N VAL A 41 -11.68 -0.62 14.79
CA VAL A 41 -12.26 0.19 15.89
C VAL A 41 -11.25 0.45 17.02
N SER A 42 -10.36 -0.52 17.29
CA SER A 42 -9.44 -0.49 18.43
C SER A 42 -8.15 0.27 18.10
N LYS A 43 -7.91 1.43 18.72
CA LYS A 43 -6.67 2.21 18.56
C LYS A 43 -5.39 1.40 18.82
N PRO A 44 -5.30 0.55 19.87
CA PRO A 44 -4.16 -0.35 20.02
C PRO A 44 -3.95 -1.29 18.83
N LYS A 45 -5.02 -1.90 18.31
CA LYS A 45 -4.94 -2.77 17.13
C LYS A 45 -4.56 -2.00 15.86
N GLN A 46 -5.07 -0.78 15.68
CA GLN A 46 -4.66 0.11 14.57
C GLN A 46 -3.15 0.36 14.61
N LYS A 47 -2.62 0.74 15.78
CA LYS A 47 -1.19 1.03 15.97
C LYS A 47 -0.33 -0.21 15.75
N TRP A 48 -0.75 -1.37 16.26
CA TRP A 48 -0.07 -2.64 16.05
C TRP A 48 -0.05 -3.02 14.57
N LEU A 49 -1.20 -3.05 13.90
CA LEU A 49 -1.32 -3.43 12.49
C LEU A 49 -0.47 -2.53 11.59
N LYS A 50 -0.53 -1.22 11.79
CA LYS A 50 0.27 -0.24 11.05
C LYS A 50 1.77 -0.47 11.22
N LYS A 51 2.21 -0.85 12.42
CA LYS A 51 3.62 -1.17 12.70
C LYS A 51 4.04 -2.44 11.96
N GLU A 52 3.28 -3.52 12.13
CA GLU A 52 3.63 -4.82 11.56
C GLU A 52 3.64 -4.79 10.03
N LEU A 53 2.62 -4.19 9.38
CA LEU A 53 2.60 -4.06 7.93
C LEU A 53 3.72 -3.17 7.39
N ARG A 54 4.10 -2.09 8.10
CA ARG A 54 5.25 -1.26 7.71
C ARG A 54 6.56 -2.03 7.82
N SER A 55 6.73 -2.85 8.86
CA SER A 55 7.88 -3.74 8.99
C SER A 55 7.91 -4.82 7.90
N ALA A 56 6.74 -5.32 7.49
CA ALA A 56 6.60 -6.30 6.41
C ALA A 56 6.99 -5.74 5.02
N LEU A 57 7.08 -4.41 4.85
CA LEU A 57 7.58 -3.80 3.61
C LEU A 57 9.10 -3.91 3.44
N TYR A 58 9.86 -3.98 4.55
CA TYR A 58 11.31 -3.86 4.51
C TYR A 58 12.03 -5.10 5.02
N ASP A 59 13.06 -5.55 4.31
CA ASP A 59 13.95 -6.62 4.75
C ASP A 59 14.83 -6.20 5.94
N VAL A 60 15.70 -7.12 6.38
CA VAL A 60 16.60 -6.90 7.51
C VAL A 60 17.62 -5.78 7.28
N ASP A 61 17.94 -5.51 6.00
CA ASP A 61 18.86 -4.47 5.56
C ASP A 61 18.14 -3.13 5.27
N ARG A 62 16.85 -3.05 5.63
CA ARG A 62 15.95 -1.91 5.40
C ARG A 62 15.73 -1.56 3.93
N GLN A 63 15.91 -2.52 3.02
CA GLN A 63 15.52 -2.39 1.63
C GLN A 63 14.06 -2.82 1.46
N LEU A 64 13.39 -2.28 0.44
CA LEU A 64 12.04 -2.73 0.12
C LEU A 64 12.08 -4.17 -0.36
N ARG A 65 11.26 -5.03 0.26
CA ARG A 65 11.12 -6.43 -0.16
C ARG A 65 10.59 -6.51 -1.60
N PRO A 66 11.01 -7.54 -2.36
CA PRO A 66 10.33 -7.91 -3.59
C PRO A 66 8.83 -8.19 -3.35
N PRO A 67 7.95 -7.99 -4.34
CA PRO A 67 6.51 -8.19 -4.18
C PRO A 67 6.12 -9.57 -3.65
N ASP A 68 6.76 -10.64 -4.12
CA ASP A 68 6.42 -12.01 -3.73
C ASP A 68 6.74 -12.27 -2.24
N GLU A 69 7.88 -11.76 -1.76
CA GLU A 69 8.27 -11.84 -0.35
C GLU A 69 7.40 -10.93 0.53
N MET A 70 7.10 -9.73 0.03
CA MET A 70 6.20 -8.79 0.71
C MET A 70 4.81 -9.39 0.90
N GLU A 71 4.29 -10.12 -0.10
CA GLU A 71 3.00 -10.82 0.01
C GLU A 71 3.02 -11.88 1.13
N ILE A 72 4.11 -12.66 1.22
CA ILE A 72 4.29 -13.65 2.28
C ILE A 72 4.29 -12.97 3.65
N GLU A 73 5.03 -11.88 3.83
CA GLU A 73 5.08 -11.16 5.10
C GLU A 73 3.76 -10.46 5.44
N PHE A 74 3.06 -9.91 4.45
CA PHE A 74 1.75 -9.30 4.66
C PHE A 74 0.73 -10.33 5.16
N LYS A 75 0.70 -11.53 4.56
CA LYS A 75 -0.19 -12.64 4.98
C LYS A 75 0.06 -13.15 6.40
N LYS A 76 1.23 -12.87 6.99
CA LYS A 76 1.51 -13.20 8.41
C LYS A 76 0.87 -12.20 9.38
N VAL A 77 0.50 -11.02 8.90
CA VAL A 77 -0.01 -9.91 9.72
C VAL A 77 -1.55 -9.83 9.67
N VAL A 78 -2.16 -10.10 8.50
CA VAL A 78 -3.62 -9.96 8.28
C VAL A 78 -4.36 -11.29 8.20
#